data_AF-A0A6J6AGV4-F1
#
_entry.id   AF-A0A6J6AGV4-F1
#
_cell.length_a   1.000
_cell.length_b   1.000
_cell.length_c   1.000
_cell.angle_alpha   90.00
_cell.angle_beta   90.00
_cell.angle_gamma   90.00
#
_symmetry.space_group_name_H-M   'P 1'
#
loop_
_entity.id
_entity.type
_entity.pdbx_description
1 polymer ?
#
loop_
_entity_poly.entity_id
_entity_poly.type
_entity_poly.pdbx_seq_one_letter_code
_entity_poly.pdbx_strand_id
1 'polypeptide(L)'
;MPRTWELTGSSLPLMRGIATMVCLLIRPKTRQNRQVNKEAVELFCAILAIATLAGGIITLAALALESRMTWTHAWLTQVRASGLWIICLITTGAMVGSLYFSEHVGFAPCKLCWYQRIAMYSIAIISFVAALRNDKNIVRYTIVLAPMGLVVSTYHYLLEWYPNLETSVCSLDVPCTAVWFRELGFVTLCFMAGCAFITVIAVSLAIMREQSIDSTSIHQEK
;
A
#
# COMPACT_ATOMS: atom_id res chain seq x y z
N MET A 1 10.58 42.14 -10.19
CA MET A 1 11.00 42.70 -8.89
C MET A 1 11.90 41.69 -8.18
N PRO A 2 13.24 41.89 -8.18
CA PRO A 2 14.21 41.01 -7.54
C PRO A 2 14.43 41.36 -6.06
N ARG A 3 14.86 40.35 -5.28
CA ARG A 3 15.03 40.37 -3.82
C ARG A 3 16.38 40.94 -3.41
N THR A 4 16.37 41.78 -2.38
CA THR A 4 17.50 42.42 -1.70
C THR A 4 18.17 41.47 -0.69
N TRP A 5 19.29 40.83 -1.04
CA TRP A 5 20.17 40.22 -0.02
C TRP A 5 21.67 40.23 -0.37
N GLU A 6 22.09 40.89 -1.45
CA GLU A 6 23.52 41.10 -1.68
C GLU A 6 23.99 42.38 -0.98
N LEU A 7 25.21 42.28 -0.42
CA LEU A 7 26.02 43.32 0.20
C LEU A 7 25.79 43.55 1.70
N THR A 8 26.53 42.82 2.52
CA THR A 8 27.57 43.41 3.40
C THR A 8 28.27 42.31 4.21
N GLY A 9 29.60 42.43 4.37
CA GLY A 9 30.27 41.91 5.56
C GLY A 9 31.25 40.75 5.36
N SER A 10 32.36 41.02 4.68
CA SER A 10 33.63 40.32 4.89
C SER A 10 34.13 40.42 6.35
N SER A 11 34.94 39.43 6.75
CA SER A 11 35.82 39.36 7.94
C SER A 11 35.25 38.77 9.24
N LEU A 12 35.65 37.53 9.55
CA LEU A 12 36.12 37.01 10.87
C LEU A 12 36.16 35.46 10.85
N PRO A 13 37.34 34.81 10.72
CA PRO A 13 37.44 33.34 10.65
C PRO A 13 37.40 32.64 12.02
N LEU A 14 37.33 33.37 13.15
CA LEU A 14 37.46 32.79 14.50
C LEU A 14 36.14 32.36 15.16
N MET A 15 34.98 32.70 14.59
CA MET A 15 33.65 32.45 15.18
C MET A 15 32.87 31.32 14.49
N ARG A 16 33.51 30.47 13.67
CA ARG A 16 32.85 29.29 13.06
C ARG A 16 32.82 28.06 13.96
N GLY A 17 33.72 27.95 14.95
CA GLY A 17 33.81 26.77 15.81
C GLY A 17 32.64 26.63 16.78
N ILE A 18 32.22 27.73 17.42
CA ILE A 18 31.23 27.68 18.50
C ILE A 18 29.79 27.63 17.96
N ALA A 19 29.51 28.37 16.88
CA ALA A 19 28.17 28.38 16.26
C ALA A 19 27.78 27.00 15.71
N THR A 20 28.74 26.23 15.19
CA THR A 20 28.48 24.87 14.67
C THR A 20 28.28 23.85 15.81
N MET A 21 28.99 23.97 16.93
CA MET A 21 28.82 23.10 18.10
C MET A 21 27.51 23.33 18.84
N VAL A 22 27.05 24.58 18.97
CA VAL A 22 25.77 24.88 19.63
C VAL A 22 24.56 24.47 18.77
N CYS A 23 24.68 24.55 17.44
CA CYS A 23 23.63 24.07 16.53
C CYS A 23 23.50 22.52 16.51
N LEU A 24 24.59 21.79 16.83
CA LEU A 24 24.58 20.33 16.97
C LEU A 24 23.95 19.84 18.29
N LEU A 25 24.04 20.62 19.38
CA LEU A 25 23.52 20.25 20.70
C LEU A 25 22.05 20.57 20.91
N ILE A 26 21.46 21.43 20.05
CA ILE A 26 20.04 21.77 20.08
C ILE A 26 19.42 21.36 18.75
N ARG A 27 19.44 20.06 18.41
CA ARG A 27 18.39 19.55 17.53
C ARG A 27 17.08 19.85 18.24
N PRO A 28 16.20 20.71 17.69
CA PRO A 28 14.99 21.09 18.40
C PRO A 28 14.18 19.81 18.65
N LYS A 29 13.81 19.56 19.91
CA LYS A 29 13.03 18.38 20.35
C LYS A 29 11.81 18.09 19.46
N THR A 30 11.29 19.12 18.80
CA THR A 30 10.21 19.07 17.81
C THR A 30 10.57 18.39 16.48
N ARG A 31 11.80 18.55 15.95
CA ARG A 31 12.26 17.81 14.75
C ARG A 31 12.52 16.33 15.06
N GLN A 32 13.15 16.05 16.21
CA GLN A 32 13.39 14.67 16.67
C GLN A 32 12.06 13.92 16.84
N ASN A 33 11.08 14.50 17.55
CA ASN A 33 9.76 13.88 17.74
C ASN A 33 9.00 13.69 16.42
N ARG A 34 9.06 14.66 15.49
CA ARG A 34 8.39 14.54 14.19
C ARG A 34 8.99 13.40 13.35
N GLN A 35 10.30 13.18 13.42
CA GLN A 35 10.96 12.11 12.68
C GLN A 35 10.66 10.74 13.29
N VAL A 36 10.72 10.60 14.61
CA VAL A 36 10.35 9.37 15.34
C VAL A 36 8.91 8.96 15.07
N ASN A 37 7.98 9.92 14.99
CA ASN A 37 6.57 9.63 14.68
C ASN A 37 6.37 9.11 13.25
N LYS A 38 7.20 9.53 12.28
CA LYS A 38 7.10 9.07 10.88
C LYS A 38 7.59 7.64 10.73
N GLU A 39 8.80 7.36 11.23
CA GLU A 39 9.41 6.03 11.20
C GLU A 39 8.52 5.00 11.91
N ALA A 40 7.88 5.38 13.03
CA ALA A 40 6.93 4.51 13.72
C ALA A 40 5.69 4.16 12.87
N VAL A 41 5.13 5.13 12.14
CA VAL A 41 3.98 4.91 11.25
C VAL A 41 4.38 4.07 10.03
N GLU A 42 5.54 4.34 9.44
CA GLU A 42 6.09 3.59 8.31
C GLU A 42 6.30 2.12 8.69
N LEU A 43 6.93 1.86 9.84
CA LEU A 43 7.15 0.51 10.35
C LEU A 43 5.83 -0.20 10.69
N PHE A 44 4.89 0.50 11.33
CA PHE A 44 3.58 -0.07 11.64
C PHE A 44 2.83 -0.49 10.37
N CYS A 45 2.80 0.38 9.36
CA CYS A 45 2.21 0.08 8.05
C CYS A 45 2.92 -1.09 7.36
N ALA A 46 4.26 -1.17 7.45
CA ALA A 46 5.04 -2.26 6.88
C ALA A 46 4.70 -3.61 7.53
N ILE A 47 4.61 -3.68 8.87
CA ILE A 47 4.24 -4.90 9.60
C ILE A 47 2.82 -5.33 9.24
N LEU A 48 1.87 -4.38 9.18
CA LEU A 48 0.51 -4.67 8.74
C LEU A 48 0.49 -5.21 7.31
N ALA A 49 1.24 -4.61 6.38
CA ALA A 49 1.31 -5.07 5.00
C ALA A 49 1.81 -6.52 4.92
N ILE A 50 2.87 -6.87 5.65
CA ILE A 50 3.38 -8.25 5.72
C ILE A 50 2.33 -9.20 6.31
N ALA A 51 1.65 -8.81 7.38
CA ALA A 51 0.56 -9.60 7.97
C ALA A 51 -0.59 -9.81 6.97
N THR A 52 -0.97 -8.78 6.22
CA THR A 52 -2.01 -8.90 5.19
C THR A 52 -1.59 -9.83 4.06
N LEU A 53 -0.33 -9.77 3.63
CA LEU A 53 0.22 -10.67 2.61
C LEU A 53 0.22 -12.12 3.10
N ALA A 54 0.65 -12.36 4.34
CA ALA A 54 0.62 -13.70 4.93
C ALA A 54 -0.80 -14.27 4.95
N GLY A 55 -1.80 -13.49 5.39
CA GLY A 55 -3.20 -13.91 5.36
C GLY A 55 -3.73 -14.20 3.93
N GLY A 56 -3.32 -13.39 2.96
CA GLY A 56 -3.64 -13.59 1.54
C GLY A 56 -3.04 -14.90 0.99
N ILE A 57 -1.74 -15.14 1.26
CA ILE A 57 -1.03 -16.36 0.85
C ILE A 57 -1.65 -17.60 1.51
N ILE A 58 -1.94 -17.55 2.81
CA ILE A 58 -2.60 -18.66 3.53
C ILE A 58 -3.96 -18.96 2.89
N THR A 59 -4.73 -17.94 2.52
CA THR A 59 -6.03 -18.10 1.87
C THR A 59 -5.90 -18.73 0.48
N LEU A 60 -4.93 -18.28 -0.34
CA LEU A 60 -4.65 -18.88 -1.65
C LEU A 60 -4.18 -20.34 -1.52
N ALA A 61 -3.29 -20.61 -0.57
CA ALA A 61 -2.81 -21.97 -0.30
C ALA A 61 -3.96 -22.87 0.18
N ALA A 62 -4.85 -22.38 1.04
CA ALA A 62 -6.03 -23.12 1.48
C ALA A 62 -6.98 -23.45 0.30
N LEU A 63 -7.16 -22.52 -0.65
CA LEU A 63 -7.94 -22.79 -1.88
C LEU A 63 -7.28 -23.82 -2.80
N ALA A 64 -5.94 -23.86 -2.85
CA ALA A 64 -5.19 -24.81 -3.69
C ALA A 64 -5.13 -26.21 -3.06
N LEU A 65 -5.11 -26.29 -1.72
CA LEU A 65 -4.96 -27.54 -0.96
C LEU A 65 -6.27 -28.06 -0.36
N GLU A 66 -7.41 -27.54 -0.81
CA GLU A 66 -8.75 -27.92 -0.34
C GLU A 66 -8.98 -29.44 -0.42
N SER A 67 -8.38 -30.13 -1.40
CA SER A 67 -8.48 -31.58 -1.57
C SER A 67 -7.53 -32.41 -0.70
N ARG A 68 -6.57 -31.79 0.00
CA ARG A 68 -5.47 -32.49 0.69
C ARG A 68 -5.51 -32.36 2.21
N MET A 69 -6.11 -31.31 2.75
CA MET A 69 -5.92 -30.92 4.15
C MET A 69 -7.23 -30.47 4.81
N THR A 70 -7.57 -31.08 5.95
CA THR A 70 -8.85 -30.83 6.67
C THR A 70 -8.97 -29.46 7.31
N TRP A 71 -7.86 -28.84 7.76
CA TRP A 71 -7.87 -27.50 8.35
C TRP A 71 -8.23 -26.39 7.34
N THR A 72 -8.07 -26.64 6.04
CA THR A 72 -8.35 -25.64 4.99
C THR A 72 -9.82 -25.25 4.94
N HIS A 73 -10.72 -26.19 5.18
CA HIS A 73 -12.16 -25.92 5.21
C HIS A 73 -12.52 -24.94 6.34
N ALA A 74 -11.99 -25.15 7.55
CA ALA A 74 -12.24 -24.26 8.69
C ALA A 74 -11.70 -22.84 8.45
N TRP A 75 -10.54 -22.71 7.79
CA TRP A 75 -10.00 -21.40 7.41
C TRP A 75 -10.89 -20.72 6.36
N LEU A 76 -11.26 -21.44 5.31
CA LEU A 76 -12.05 -20.90 4.20
C LEU A 76 -13.46 -20.49 4.63
N THR A 77 -14.12 -21.24 5.53
CA THR A 77 -15.42 -20.83 6.07
C THR A 77 -15.32 -19.51 6.83
N GLN A 78 -14.29 -19.34 7.65
CA GLN A 78 -14.07 -18.09 8.39
C GLN A 78 -13.79 -16.91 7.44
N VAL A 79 -12.95 -17.13 6.43
CA VAL A 79 -12.63 -16.10 5.43
C VAL A 79 -13.84 -15.75 4.58
N ARG A 80 -14.66 -16.73 4.16
CA ARG A 80 -15.89 -16.49 3.38
C ARG A 80 -16.94 -15.75 4.19
N ALA A 81 -17.09 -16.07 5.48
CA ALA A 81 -18.01 -15.38 6.38
C ALA A 81 -17.63 -13.91 6.60
N SER A 82 -16.34 -13.62 6.80
CA SER A 82 -15.84 -12.27 7.07
C SER A 82 -15.30 -11.53 5.85
N GLY A 83 -15.39 -12.13 4.66
CA GLY A 83 -14.61 -11.71 3.49
C GLY A 83 -14.90 -10.29 3.01
N LEU A 84 -16.16 -9.85 3.06
CA LEU A 84 -16.56 -8.48 2.71
C LEU A 84 -15.90 -7.44 3.63
N TRP A 85 -15.90 -7.70 4.94
CA TRP A 85 -15.27 -6.83 5.93
C TRP A 85 -13.74 -6.83 5.79
N ILE A 86 -13.14 -7.99 5.51
CA ILE A 86 -11.69 -8.09 5.27
C ILE A 86 -11.28 -7.22 4.07
N ILE A 87 -11.97 -7.36 2.94
CA ILE A 87 -11.69 -6.55 1.73
C ILE A 87 -11.87 -5.06 2.04
N CYS A 88 -12.96 -4.70 2.72
CA CYS A 88 -13.22 -3.32 3.11
C CYS A 88 -12.09 -2.76 3.99
N LEU A 89 -11.75 -3.42 5.10
CA LEU A 89 -10.75 -2.92 6.05
C LEU A 89 -9.37 -2.75 5.41
N ILE A 90 -8.94 -3.71 4.59
CA ILE A 90 -7.64 -3.65 3.90
C ILE A 90 -7.61 -2.49 2.90
N THR A 91 -8.64 -2.34 2.08
CA THR A 91 -8.67 -1.33 1.01
C THR A 91 -8.88 0.07 1.56
N THR A 92 -9.74 0.25 2.57
CA THR A 92 -9.88 1.53 3.27
C THR A 92 -8.63 1.87 4.07
N GLY A 93 -8.00 0.89 4.72
CA GLY A 93 -6.73 1.09 5.43
C GLY A 93 -5.60 1.53 4.50
N ALA A 94 -5.47 0.88 3.34
CA ALA A 94 -4.52 1.26 2.30
C ALA A 94 -4.82 2.66 1.72
N MET A 95 -6.10 2.99 1.51
CA MET A 95 -6.52 4.32 1.05
C MET A 95 -6.14 5.41 2.05
N VAL A 96 -6.48 5.23 3.33
CA VAL A 96 -6.17 6.19 4.41
C VAL A 96 -4.66 6.32 4.60
N GLY A 97 -3.92 5.20 4.60
CA GLY A 97 -2.46 5.21 4.68
C GLY A 97 -1.83 5.99 3.53
N SER A 98 -2.27 5.74 2.28
CA SER A 98 -1.82 6.49 1.11
C SER A 98 -2.08 8.00 1.23
N LEU A 99 -3.25 8.38 1.77
CA LEU A 99 -3.60 9.79 1.98
C LEU A 99 -2.73 10.45 3.07
N TYR A 100 -2.49 9.73 4.16
CA TYR A 100 -1.64 10.19 5.27
C TYR A 100 -0.22 10.49 4.79
N PHE A 101 0.38 9.59 4.00
CA PHE A 101 1.72 9.80 3.46
C PHE A 101 1.80 10.99 2.48
N SER A 102 0.75 11.22 1.68
CA SER A 102 0.71 12.33 0.73
C SER A 102 0.55 13.68 1.44
N GLU A 103 -0.46 13.82 2.32
CA GLU A 103 -0.83 15.12 2.91
C GLU A 103 0.01 15.49 4.13
N HIS A 104 0.34 14.51 4.98
CA HIS A 104 1.00 14.78 6.26
C HIS A 104 2.51 14.62 6.20
N VAL A 105 2.99 13.61 5.46
CA VAL A 105 4.43 13.33 5.34
C VAL A 105 5.04 14.11 4.16
N GLY A 106 4.25 14.35 3.10
CA GLY A 106 4.64 15.12 1.92
C GLY A 106 5.22 14.28 0.79
N PHE A 107 4.91 12.97 0.73
CA PHE A 107 5.35 12.09 -0.35
C PHE A 107 4.50 12.32 -1.59
N ALA A 108 5.07 12.99 -2.59
CA ALA A 108 4.40 13.26 -3.85
C ALA A 108 4.24 11.96 -4.68
N PRO A 109 3.03 11.61 -5.13
CA PRO A 109 2.80 10.40 -5.92
C PRO A 109 3.30 10.57 -7.36
N CYS A 110 3.97 9.54 -7.89
CA CYS A 110 4.31 9.46 -9.32
C CYS A 110 3.09 9.00 -10.16
N LYS A 111 3.27 8.93 -11.48
CA LYS A 111 2.22 8.50 -12.42
C LYS A 111 1.75 7.06 -12.15
N LEU A 112 2.67 6.14 -11.89
CA LEU A 112 2.33 4.74 -11.57
C LEU A 112 1.58 4.63 -10.23
N CYS A 113 1.98 5.40 -9.21
CA CYS A 113 1.24 5.50 -7.95
C CYS A 113 -0.19 5.97 -8.16
N TRP A 114 -0.43 6.92 -9.07
CA TRP A 114 -1.77 7.40 -9.40
C TRP A 114 -2.65 6.29 -9.96
N TYR A 115 -2.15 5.47 -10.88
CA TYR A 115 -2.89 4.32 -11.39
C TYR A 115 -3.22 3.30 -10.29
N GLN A 116 -2.29 3.03 -9.37
CA GLN A 116 -2.55 2.17 -8.20
C GLN A 116 -3.64 2.76 -7.29
N ARG A 117 -3.61 4.07 -7.04
CA ARG A 117 -4.62 4.77 -6.22
C ARG A 117 -6.01 4.70 -6.85
N ILE A 118 -6.14 4.90 -8.16
CA ILE A 118 -7.44 4.81 -8.85
C ILE A 118 -8.04 3.41 -8.66
N ALA A 119 -7.25 2.35 -8.87
CA ALA A 119 -7.71 0.98 -8.67
C ALA A 119 -8.09 0.71 -7.21
N MET A 120 -7.22 1.08 -6.25
CA MET A 120 -7.44 0.81 -4.83
C MET A 120 -8.62 1.60 -4.26
N TYR A 121 -8.76 2.88 -4.61
CA TYR A 121 -9.82 3.75 -4.08
C TYR A 121 -11.18 3.35 -4.62
N SER A 122 -11.24 2.95 -5.89
CA SER A 122 -12.46 2.39 -6.48
C SER A 122 -12.92 1.15 -5.72
N ILE A 123 -11.99 0.22 -5.42
CA ILE A 123 -12.31 -0.98 -4.63
C ILE A 123 -12.73 -0.60 -3.20
N ALA A 124 -12.05 0.35 -2.55
CA ALA A 124 -12.40 0.79 -1.19
C ALA A 124 -13.85 1.31 -1.09
N ILE A 125 -14.27 2.15 -2.04
CA ILE A 125 -15.63 2.71 -2.06
C ILE A 125 -16.66 1.61 -2.33
N ILE A 126 -16.42 0.76 -3.34
CA ILE A 126 -17.39 -0.29 -3.72
C ILE A 126 -17.50 -1.33 -2.58
N SER A 127 -16.37 -1.73 -1.97
CA SER A 127 -16.35 -2.70 -0.87
C SER A 127 -16.97 -2.19 0.40
N PHE A 128 -16.85 -0.89 0.71
CA PHE A 128 -17.56 -0.29 1.83
C PHE A 128 -19.09 -0.40 1.66
N VAL A 129 -19.61 -0.05 0.47
CA VAL A 129 -21.03 -0.16 0.18
C VAL A 129 -21.50 -1.63 0.18
N ALA A 130 -20.70 -2.54 -0.38
CA ALA A 130 -21.02 -3.97 -0.39
C ALA A 130 -21.02 -4.58 1.02
N ALA A 131 -20.12 -4.17 1.91
CA ALA A 131 -20.09 -4.60 3.29
C ALA A 131 -21.35 -4.15 4.07
N LEU A 132 -21.81 -2.92 3.85
CA LEU A 132 -23.06 -2.43 4.46
C LEU A 132 -24.30 -3.17 3.94
N ARG A 133 -24.31 -3.55 2.67
CA ARG A 133 -25.42 -4.28 2.04
C ARG A 133 -25.31 -5.80 2.13
N ASN A 134 -24.22 -6.33 2.67
CA ASN A 134 -23.86 -7.76 2.62
C ASN A 134 -23.95 -8.36 1.21
N ASP A 135 -23.59 -7.58 0.18
CA ASP A 135 -23.68 -8.01 -1.22
C ASP A 135 -22.39 -8.69 -1.70
N LYS A 136 -22.42 -10.03 -1.81
CA LYS A 136 -21.29 -10.82 -2.31
C LYS A 136 -21.04 -10.68 -3.81
N ASN A 137 -21.91 -10.03 -4.59
CA ASN A 137 -21.70 -9.83 -6.04
C ASN A 137 -20.55 -8.86 -6.36
N ILE A 138 -20.04 -8.13 -5.37
CA ILE A 138 -18.88 -7.25 -5.52
C ILE A 138 -17.66 -7.96 -6.12
N VAL A 139 -17.52 -9.27 -5.87
CA VAL A 139 -16.36 -10.06 -6.29
C VAL A 139 -16.12 -10.02 -7.80
N ARG A 140 -17.17 -9.80 -8.59
CA ARG A 140 -17.08 -9.67 -10.05
C ARG A 140 -16.33 -8.40 -10.48
N TYR A 141 -16.41 -7.34 -9.69
CA TYR A 141 -15.69 -6.09 -9.94
C TYR A 141 -14.27 -6.16 -9.38
N THR A 142 -14.10 -6.66 -8.14
CA THR A 142 -12.79 -6.72 -7.49
C THR A 142 -11.82 -7.63 -8.24
N ILE A 143 -12.30 -8.73 -8.84
CA ILE A 143 -11.45 -9.66 -9.60
C ILE A 143 -10.91 -9.05 -10.90
N VAL A 144 -11.50 -7.97 -11.41
CA VAL A 144 -10.98 -7.26 -12.59
C VAL A 144 -10.06 -6.12 -12.16
N LEU A 145 -10.48 -5.30 -11.19
CA LEU A 145 -9.70 -4.14 -10.77
C LEU A 145 -8.43 -4.52 -9.97
N ALA A 146 -8.50 -5.52 -9.10
CA ALA A 146 -7.37 -5.86 -8.22
C ALA A 146 -6.16 -6.42 -8.99
N PRO A 147 -6.32 -7.33 -9.99
CA PRO A 147 -5.18 -7.76 -10.80
C PRO A 147 -4.56 -6.64 -11.64
N MET A 148 -5.36 -5.70 -12.17
CA MET A 148 -4.81 -4.53 -12.87
C MET A 148 -3.92 -3.69 -11.94
N GLY A 149 -4.41 -3.40 -10.73
CA GLY A 149 -3.62 -2.73 -9.70
C GLY A 149 -2.35 -3.49 -9.32
N LEU A 150 -2.46 -4.83 -9.20
CA LEU A 150 -1.32 -5.70 -8.89
C LEU A 150 -0.25 -5.63 -9.97
N VAL A 151 -0.60 -5.74 -11.25
CA VAL A 151 0.35 -5.64 -12.37
C VAL A 151 1.10 -4.31 -12.34
N VAL A 152 0.38 -3.20 -12.15
CA VAL A 152 0.99 -1.87 -12.04
C VAL A 152 1.92 -1.78 -10.82
N SER A 153 1.52 -2.34 -9.67
CA SER A 153 2.34 -2.33 -8.46
C SER A 153 3.63 -3.16 -8.59
N THR A 154 3.54 -4.32 -9.24
CA THR A 154 4.69 -5.19 -9.50
C THR A 154 5.67 -4.54 -10.47
N TYR A 155 5.16 -3.93 -11.54
CA TYR A 155 5.99 -3.18 -12.48
C TYR A 155 6.69 -2.00 -11.79
N HIS A 156 5.95 -1.25 -10.98
CA HIS A 156 6.52 -0.11 -10.25
C HIS A 156 7.59 -0.56 -9.24
N TYR A 157 7.35 -1.63 -8.48
CA TYR A 157 8.34 -2.22 -7.59
C TYR A 157 9.60 -2.66 -8.35
N LEU A 158 9.46 -3.21 -9.56
CA LEU A 158 10.60 -3.58 -10.40
C LEU A 158 11.41 -2.34 -10.82
N LEU A 159 10.74 -1.23 -11.16
CA LEU A 159 11.37 0.05 -11.50
C LEU A 159 12.15 0.67 -10.33
N GLU A 160 11.65 0.51 -9.09
CA GLU A 160 12.36 0.96 -7.88
C GLU A 160 13.72 0.25 -7.69
N TRP A 161 13.84 -1.00 -8.16
CA TRP A 161 15.08 -1.78 -8.08
C TRP A 161 15.97 -1.61 -9.31
N TYR A 162 15.38 -1.41 -10.48
CA TYR A 162 16.07 -1.29 -11.76
C TYR A 162 15.73 0.04 -12.45
N PRO A 163 16.28 1.17 -11.95
CA PRO A 163 15.94 2.50 -12.46
C PRO A 163 16.33 2.73 -13.93
N ASN A 164 17.24 1.91 -14.48
CA ASN A 164 17.68 1.98 -15.88
C ASN A 164 16.58 1.61 -16.89
N LEU A 165 15.47 1.01 -16.43
CA LEU A 165 14.31 0.67 -17.27
C LEU A 165 13.47 1.91 -17.62
N GLU A 166 13.60 2.99 -16.85
CA GLU A 166 12.89 4.24 -17.07
C GLU A 166 13.68 5.15 -18.02
N THR A 167 13.12 5.40 -19.20
CA THR A 167 13.73 6.27 -20.23
C THR A 167 13.31 7.74 -20.10
N SER A 168 12.54 8.08 -19.06
CA SER A 168 11.89 9.39 -18.87
C SER A 168 12.83 10.45 -18.25
N VAL A 169 13.98 10.69 -18.88
CA VAL A 169 15.05 11.58 -18.37
C VAL A 169 14.70 13.08 -18.33
N CYS A 170 13.60 13.50 -18.96
CA CYS A 170 13.14 14.90 -18.99
C CYS A 170 11.62 14.98 -18.74
N SER A 171 11.20 14.79 -17.49
CA SER A 171 9.82 15.06 -17.07
C SER A 171 9.79 16.00 -15.86
N LEU A 172 8.79 16.88 -15.80
CA LEU A 172 8.55 17.79 -14.66
C LEU A 172 7.89 17.08 -13.47
N ASP A 173 7.52 15.81 -13.65
CA ASP A 173 6.87 14.98 -12.65
C ASP A 173 7.90 14.24 -11.78
N VAL A 174 7.47 13.80 -10.60
CA VAL A 174 8.30 12.94 -9.73
C VAL A 174 8.58 11.61 -10.46
N PRO A 175 9.86 11.20 -10.59
CA PRO A 175 10.19 9.96 -11.30
C PRO A 175 9.65 8.75 -10.54
N CYS A 176 9.13 7.74 -11.25
CA CYS A 176 8.62 6.52 -10.61
C CYS A 176 9.74 5.63 -10.04
N THR A 177 11.01 5.97 -10.29
CA THR A 177 12.17 5.30 -9.70
C THR A 177 12.52 5.85 -8.31
N ALA A 178 11.92 6.97 -7.89
CA ALA A 178 12.19 7.57 -6.60
C ALA A 178 11.55 6.75 -5.47
N VAL A 179 12.40 6.29 -4.54
CA VAL A 179 11.98 5.54 -3.35
C VAL A 179 11.96 6.50 -2.17
N TRP A 180 10.76 6.76 -1.62
CA TRP A 180 10.58 7.65 -0.47
C TRP A 180 11.14 7.06 0.82
N PHE A 181 10.85 5.78 1.06
CA PHE A 181 11.39 5.02 2.18
C PHE A 181 11.44 3.53 1.82
N ARG A 182 12.28 2.80 2.56
CA ARG A 182 12.46 1.36 2.42
C ARG A 182 12.58 0.75 3.81
N GLU A 183 11.43 0.41 4.37
CA GLU A 183 11.39 -0.26 5.67
C GLU A 183 11.80 -1.72 5.52
N LEU A 184 12.45 -2.27 6.55
CA LEU A 184 12.93 -3.66 6.58
C LEU A 184 13.87 -4.04 5.40
N GLY A 185 14.40 -3.05 4.67
CA GLY A 185 15.29 -3.26 3.51
C GLY A 185 14.61 -3.71 2.22
N PHE A 186 13.29 -3.97 2.21
CA PHE A 186 12.54 -4.36 1.00
C PHE A 186 11.11 -3.81 0.92
N VAL A 187 10.50 -3.40 2.04
CA VAL A 187 9.12 -2.90 2.06
C VAL A 187 9.10 -1.46 1.60
N THR A 188 8.57 -1.23 0.41
CA THR A 188 8.31 0.09 -0.16
C THR A 188 6.81 0.37 -0.23
N LEU A 189 6.44 1.61 -0.53
CA LEU A 189 5.03 2.02 -0.74
C LEU A 189 4.34 1.15 -1.79
N CYS A 190 5.02 0.84 -2.89
CA CYS A 190 4.50 0.03 -3.98
C CYS A 190 4.32 -1.43 -3.56
N PHE A 191 5.26 -1.96 -2.78
CA PHE A 191 5.15 -3.31 -2.24
C PHE A 191 3.92 -3.45 -1.34
N MET A 192 3.69 -2.51 -0.42
CA MET A 192 2.52 -2.53 0.46
C MET A 192 1.19 -2.51 -0.31
N ALA A 193 1.10 -1.70 -1.38
CA ALA A 193 -0.06 -1.69 -2.26
C ALA A 193 -0.26 -3.04 -2.97
N GLY A 194 0.83 -3.66 -3.44
CA GLY A 194 0.83 -5.00 -4.01
C GLY A 194 0.31 -6.06 -3.03
N CYS A 195 0.74 -6.03 -1.77
CA CYS A 195 0.23 -6.93 -0.72
C CYS A 195 -1.29 -6.82 -0.56
N ALA A 196 -1.81 -5.59 -0.50
CA ALA A 196 -3.25 -5.36 -0.40
C ALA A 196 -4.01 -5.94 -1.62
N PHE A 197 -3.52 -5.70 -2.85
CA PHE A 197 -4.15 -6.26 -4.05
C PHE A 197 -4.13 -7.80 -4.07
N ILE A 198 -3.02 -8.44 -3.68
CA ILE A 198 -2.92 -9.90 -3.59
C ILE A 198 -3.97 -10.45 -2.63
N THR A 199 -4.10 -9.85 -1.45
CA THR A 199 -5.07 -10.31 -0.45
C THR A 199 -6.51 -10.08 -0.89
N VAL A 200 -6.81 -8.96 -1.55
CA VAL A 200 -8.13 -8.71 -2.14
C VAL A 200 -8.48 -9.76 -3.20
N ILE A 201 -7.53 -10.13 -4.07
CA ILE A 201 -7.71 -11.20 -5.06
C ILE A 201 -7.98 -12.53 -4.36
N ALA A 202 -7.17 -12.88 -3.35
CA ALA A 202 -7.31 -14.13 -2.60
C ALA A 202 -8.70 -14.28 -1.96
N VAL A 203 -9.17 -13.25 -1.26
CA VAL A 203 -10.48 -13.27 -0.60
C VAL A 203 -11.61 -13.25 -1.64
N SER A 204 -11.47 -12.47 -2.72
CA SER A 204 -12.48 -12.44 -3.80
C SER A 204 -12.64 -13.81 -4.45
N LEU A 205 -11.53 -14.51 -4.74
CA LEU A 205 -11.55 -15.88 -5.26
C LEU A 205 -12.19 -16.86 -4.28
N ALA A 206 -11.94 -16.72 -2.98
CA ALA A 206 -12.53 -17.60 -1.96
C ALA A 206 -14.07 -17.48 -1.92
N ILE A 207 -14.59 -16.26 -2.04
CA ILE A 207 -16.04 -15.99 -2.11
C ILE A 207 -16.62 -16.46 -3.45
N MET A 208 -15.95 -16.20 -4.57
CA MET A 208 -16.41 -16.65 -5.90
C MET A 208 -16.56 -18.17 -5.98
N ARG A 209 -15.61 -18.93 -5.40
CA ARG A 209 -15.70 -20.40 -5.38
C ARG A 209 -16.92 -20.89 -4.60
N GLU A 210 -17.23 -20.28 -3.45
CA GLU A 210 -18.43 -20.61 -2.67
C GLU A 210 -19.71 -20.43 -3.51
N GLN A 211 -19.82 -19.30 -4.21
CA GLN A 211 -20.97 -19.02 -5.09
C GLN A 211 -21.09 -20.02 -6.24
N SER A 212 -19.97 -20.46 -6.82
CA SER A 212 -19.98 -21.45 -7.90
C SER A 212 -20.45 -22.84 -7.43
N ILE A 213 -20.05 -23.26 -6.23
CA ILE A 213 -20.47 -24.53 -5.63
C ILE A 213 -21.98 -24.50 -5.36
N ASP A 214 -22.48 -23.43 -4.75
CA ASP A 214 -23.90 -23.24 -4.43
C ASP A 214 -24.78 -23.19 -5.69
N SER A 215 -24.30 -22.57 -6.77
CA SER A 215 -25.02 -22.57 -8.05
C SER A 215 -25.12 -23.97 -8.68
N THR A 216 -24.10 -24.81 -8.50
CA THR A 216 -24.05 -26.15 -9.10
C THR A 216 -25.01 -27.11 -8.39
N SER A 217 -25.13 -27.03 -7.06
CA SER A 217 -26.07 -27.87 -6.29
C SER A 217 -27.53 -27.59 -6.65
N ILE A 218 -27.91 -26.31 -6.80
CA ILE A 218 -29.28 -25.92 -7.20
C ILE A 218 -29.65 -26.50 -8.57
N HIS A 219 -28.70 -26.58 -9.51
CA HIS A 219 -28.94 -27.15 -10.83
C HIS A 219 -29.02 -28.68 -10.84
N GLN A 220 -28.47 -29.37 -9.84
CA GLN A 220 -28.56 -30.83 -9.73
C GLN A 220 -29.88 -31.30 -9.08
N GLU A 221 -30.58 -30.42 -8.37
CA GLU A 221 -31.85 -30.74 -7.69
C GLU A 221 -33.09 -30.53 -8.58
N LYS A 222 -32.95 -29.82 -9.70
CA LYS A 222 -34.01 -29.59 -10.70
C LYS A 222 -33.95 -30.59 -11.84
#